data_AF-A0A958I7L3-F1
#
_entry.id   AF-A0A958I7L3-F1
#
_cell.length_a   1.000
_cell.length_b   1.000
_cell.length_c   1.000
_cell.angle_alpha   90.00
_cell.angle_beta   90.00
_cell.angle_gamma   90.00
#
_symmetry.space_group_name_H-M   'P 1'
#
loop_
_entity.id
_entity.type
_entity.pdbx_description
1 polymer ?
#
loop_
_entity_poly.entity_id
_entity_poly.type
_entity_poly.pdbx_seq_one_letter_code
_entity_poly.pdbx_strand_id
1 'polypeptide(L)' 'MEFTNIPILNAKASLEGVTLTPEDAFVLSRINGKSSIAEIQKIVGFDANKIKAIFEKLVSHSLVVFQESVSAKSEAIKN' A
#
# COMPACT_ATOMS: atom_id res chain seq x y z
N MET A 1 1.58 3.32 -18.12
CA MET A 1 0.92 2.31 -17.25
C MET A 1 1.79 2.17 -16.01
N GLU A 2 1.40 2.76 -14.90
CA GLU A 2 2.13 2.63 -13.63
C GLU A 2 1.14 2.23 -12.52
N PHE A 3 0.79 0.95 -12.50
CA PHE A 3 0.12 0.34 -11.37
C PHE A 3 0.98 -0.82 -10.92
N THR A 4 1.84 -0.61 -9.93
CA THR A 4 2.63 -1.73 -9.42
C THR A 4 2.53 -1.96 -7.93
N ASN A 5 2.08 -1.00 -7.11
CA ASN A 5 1.88 -1.24 -5.67
C ASN A 5 0.68 -0.46 -5.14
N ILE A 6 -0.53 -0.99 -5.31
CA ILE A 6 -1.74 -0.47 -4.65
C ILE A 6 -1.88 -1.20 -3.30
N PRO A 7 -1.63 -0.52 -2.16
CA PRO A 7 -1.86 -1.11 -0.86
C PRO A 7 -3.35 -1.22 -0.55
N ILE A 8 -3.72 -2.29 0.14
CA ILE A 8 -5.05 -2.58 0.66
C ILE A 8 -4.91 -2.94 2.13
N LEU A 9 -5.87 -2.50 2.96
CA LEU A 9 -5.95 -2.92 4.36
C LEU A 9 -6.28 -4.40 4.45
N ASN A 10 -5.54 -5.15 5.25
CA ASN A 10 -5.85 -6.55 5.49
C ASN A 10 -7.06 -6.66 6.44
N ALA A 11 -8.20 -7.13 5.92
CA ALA A 11 -9.43 -7.27 6.69
C ALA A 11 -9.34 -8.28 7.86
N LYS A 12 -8.31 -9.13 7.88
CA LYS A 12 -8.04 -10.08 8.97
C LYS A 12 -7.01 -9.56 9.97
N ALA A 13 -6.48 -8.35 9.78
CA ALA A 13 -5.48 -7.78 10.66
C ALA A 13 -6.06 -7.48 12.05
N SER A 14 -5.26 -7.74 13.08
CA SER A 14 -5.49 -7.24 14.42
C SER A 14 -4.55 -6.07 14.70
N LEU A 15 -5.07 -5.02 15.33
CA LEU A 15 -4.27 -3.90 15.84
C LEU A 15 -3.73 -4.16 17.26
N GLU A 16 -4.15 -5.25 17.90
CA GLU A 16 -3.70 -5.60 19.26
C GLU A 16 -2.19 -5.81 19.29
N GLY A 17 -1.50 -5.12 20.20
CA GLY A 17 -0.05 -5.20 20.36
C GLY A 17 0.76 -4.49 19.27
N VAL A 18 0.13 -3.88 18.26
CA VAL A 18 0.84 -3.11 17.23
C VAL A 18 1.08 -1.68 17.72
N THR A 19 2.35 -1.30 17.81
CA THR A 19 2.72 0.08 18.17
C THR A 19 2.85 0.93 16.91
N LEU A 20 1.83 1.75 16.65
CA LEU A 20 1.83 2.72 15.56
C LEU A 20 2.26 4.10 16.07
N THR A 21 3.19 4.72 15.36
CA THR A 21 3.47 6.15 15.53
C THR A 21 2.34 6.97 14.88
N PRO A 22 2.22 8.27 15.19
CA PRO A 22 1.26 9.15 14.51
C PRO A 22 1.45 9.14 12.98
N GLU A 23 2.67 8.98 12.51
CA GLU A 23 3.00 8.95 11.08
C GLU A 23 2.57 7.64 10.43
N ASP A 24 2.78 6.51 11.11
CA ASP A 24 2.28 5.20 10.67
C ASP A 24 0.76 5.23 10.54
N ALA A 25 0.08 5.75 11.57
CA ALA A 25 -1.38 5.87 11.60
C ALA A 25 -1.89 6.83 10.52
N PHE A 26 -1.17 7.93 10.27
CA PHE A 26 -1.53 8.87 9.22
C PHE A 26 -1.44 8.22 7.84
N VAL A 27 -0.34 7.53 7.52
CA VAL A 27 -0.18 6.78 6.26
C VAL A 27 -1.24 5.69 6.12
N LEU A 28 -1.47 4.90 7.19
CA LEU A 28 -2.48 3.85 7.23
C LEU A 28 -3.88 4.42 6.91
N SER A 29 -4.21 5.61 7.42
CA SER A 29 -5.49 6.28 7.16
C SER A 29 -5.70 6.74 5.71
N ARG A 30 -4.63 6.78 4.89
CA ARG A 30 -4.71 7.14 3.47
C ARG A 30 -4.90 5.92 2.56
N ILE A 31 -4.75 4.71 3.08
CA ILE A 31 -4.90 3.48 2.31
C ILE A 31 -6.39 3.20 2.06
N ASN A 32 -6.79 3.32 0.79
CA ASN A 32 -8.18 3.18 0.34
C ASN A 32 -8.37 2.06 -0.71
N GLY A 33 -7.31 1.29 -1.01
CA GLY A 33 -7.32 0.25 -2.05
C GLY A 33 -7.38 0.75 -3.49
N LYS A 34 -7.17 2.06 -3.73
CA LYS A 34 -7.20 2.69 -5.06
C LYS A 34 -5.93 3.49 -5.34
N SER A 35 -5.41 4.17 -4.32
CA SER A 35 -4.20 4.99 -4.43
C SER A 35 -2.95 4.13 -4.29
N SER A 36 -2.00 4.33 -5.20
CA SER A 36 -0.66 3.75 -5.15
C SER A 36 0.18 4.35 -4.00
N ILE A 37 1.27 3.66 -3.63
CA ILE A 37 2.26 4.20 -2.67
C ILE A 37 2.73 5.60 -3.09
N ALA A 38 2.99 5.82 -4.38
CA ALA A 38 3.50 7.10 -4.88
C ALA A 38 2.47 8.24 -4.73
N GLU A 39 1.18 7.95 -4.92
CA GLU A 39 0.11 8.92 -4.69
C GLU A 39 -0.07 9.21 -3.20
N ILE A 40 -0.04 8.16 -2.36
CA ILE A 40 -0.08 8.31 -0.91
C ILE A 40 1.10 9.17 -0.42
N GLN A 41 2.31 8.93 -0.93
CA GLN A 41 3.50 9.72 -0.62
C GLN A 41 3.29 11.21 -0.91
N LYS A 42 2.73 11.55 -2.09
CA LYS A 42 2.43 12.94 -2.46
C LYS A 42 1.41 13.59 -1.52
N ILE A 43 0.43 12.83 -1.05
CA ILE A 43 -0.62 13.31 -0.13
C ILE A 43 -0.03 13.59 1.26
N VAL A 44 0.80 12.68 1.78
CA VAL A 44 1.33 12.80 3.15
C VAL A 44 2.57 13.69 3.24
N GLY A 45 3.25 13.96 2.13
CA GLY A 45 4.41 14.85 2.07
C GLY A 45 5.70 14.28 2.65
N PHE A 46 5.80 12.95 2.79
CA PHE A 46 7.00 12.28 3.30
C PHE A 46 7.97 11.93 2.17
N ASP A 47 9.27 11.85 2.51
CA ASP A 47 10.27 11.37 1.57
C ASP A 47 10.12 9.85 1.27
N ALA A 48 10.79 9.39 0.22
CA ALA A 48 10.66 8.01 -0.25
C ALA A 48 11.18 6.98 0.76
N ASN A 49 12.24 7.30 1.51
CA ASN A 49 12.81 6.39 2.50
C ASN A 49 11.85 6.22 3.68
N LYS A 50 11.26 7.31 4.13
CA LYS A 50 10.27 7.31 5.21
C LYS A 50 9.01 6.56 4.83
N ILE A 51 8.45 6.82 3.64
CA ILE A 51 7.28 6.08 3.14
C ILE A 51 7.56 4.59 3.03
N LYS A 52 8.74 4.22 2.51
CA LYS A 52 9.16 2.82 2.40
C LYS A 52 9.21 2.15 3.78
N ALA A 53 9.87 2.77 4.76
CA ALA A 53 9.99 2.22 6.11
C ALA A 53 8.62 2.02 6.79
N ILE A 54 7.70 2.96 6.60
CA ILE A 54 6.33 2.85 7.14
C ILE A 54 5.60 1.66 6.47
N PHE A 55 5.63 1.54 5.14
CA PHE A 55 4.97 0.41 4.47
C PHE A 55 5.60 -0.94 4.83
N GLU A 56 6.92 -1.03 4.94
CA GLU A 56 7.62 -2.25 5.41
C GLU A 56 7.14 -2.66 6.80
N LYS A 57 7.02 -1.69 7.72
CA LYS A 57 6.48 -1.92 9.06
C LYS A 57 5.03 -2.39 9.02
N LEU A 58 4.16 -1.70 8.27
CA LEU A 58 2.74 -2.07 8.17
C LEU A 58 2.53 -3.46 7.57
N VAL A 59 3.35 -3.85 6.59
CA VAL A 59 3.36 -5.20 6.00
C VAL A 59 3.88 -6.24 6.98
N SER A 60 4.95 -5.93 7.75
CA SER A 60 5.48 -6.86 8.77
C SER A 60 4.46 -7.16 9.88
N HIS A 61 3.58 -6.21 10.18
CA HIS A 61 2.47 -6.38 11.12
C HIS A 61 1.20 -6.97 10.47
N SER A 62 1.27 -7.38 9.20
CA SER A 62 0.13 -7.89 8.43
C SER A 62 -1.05 -6.92 8.35
N LEU A 63 -0.84 -5.61 8.54
CA LEU A 63 -1.90 -4.60 8.46
C LEU A 63 -2.24 -4.23 7.02
N VAL A 64 -1.24 -4.33 6.13
CA VAL A 64 -1.35 -3.95 4.72
C VAL A 64 -0.87 -5.10 3.84
N VAL A 65 -1.59 -5.33 2.74
CA VAL A 65 -1.23 -6.23 1.65
C VAL A 65 -1.28 -5.45 0.32
N PHE A 66 -0.65 -5.97 -0.72
CA PHE A 66 -0.68 -5.33 -2.05
C PHE A 66 -1.59 -6.10 -2.99
N GLN A 67 -2.35 -5.37 -3.81
CA GLN A 67 -3.09 -5.99 -4.90
C GLN A 67 -2.09 -6.52 -5.92
N GLU A 68 -2.21 -7.80 -6.28
CA GLU A 68 -1.47 -8.32 -7.43
C GLU A 68 -1.91 -7.54 -8.68
N SER A 69 -0.95 -6.86 -9.30
CA SER A 69 -1.18 -6.24 -10.61
C SER A 69 -1.47 -7.37 -11.60
N VAL A 70 -2.74 -7.48 -12.02
CA VAL A 70 -3.11 -8.35 -13.13
C VAL A 70 -2.40 -7.79 -14.37
N SER A 71 -1.26 -8.37 -14.71
CA SER A 71 -0.54 -8.04 -15.92
C SER A 71 -1.46 -8.39 -17.08
N ALA A 72 -1.96 -7.37 -17.78
CA ALA A 72 -2.81 -7.54 -18.94
C ALA A 72 -2.03 -8.26 -20.06
N LYS A 73 -2.06 -9.59 -20.07
CA LYS A 73 -1.88 -10.39 -21.29
C LYS A 73 -3.23 -10.51 -21.98
N SER A 74 -3.71 -9.40 -22.53
CA SER A 74 -4.87 -9.38 -23.43
C SER A 74 -4.42 -8.84 -24.78
N GLU A 75 -3.60 -9.59 -25.51
CA GLU A 75 -3.40 -9.37 -26.96
C GLU A 75 -2.67 -10.56 -27.59
N ALA A 76 -3.42 -11.63 -27.90
CA ALA A 76 -3.12 -12.55 -29.01
C ALA A 76 -4.25 -13.60 -29.16
N ILE A 77 -5.48 -13.15 -29.41
CA ILE A 77 -6.41 -13.97 -30.21
C ILE A 77 -6.63 -13.14 -31.46
N LYS A 78 -5.72 -13.28 -32.44
CA LYS A 78 -5.97 -12.85 -33.81
C LYS A 78 -6.88 -13.90 -34.45
N ASN A 79 -7.89 -13.39 -35.13
CA ASN A 79 -8.80 -14.10 -36.04
C ASN A 79 -8.07 -15.10 -36.95
#